data_AF-A0A8H5MTH8-F1
#
_entry.id   AF-A0A8H5MTH8-F1
#
_cell.length_a   1.000
_cell.length_b   1.000
_cell.length_c   1.000
_cell.angle_alpha   90.00
_cell.angle_beta   90.00
_cell.angle_gamma   90.00
#
_symmetry.space_group_name_H-M   'P 1'
#
loop_
_entity.id
_entity.type
_entity.pdbx_description
1 polymer ?
#
loop_
_entity_poly.entity_id
_entity_poly.type
_entity_poly.pdbx_seq_one_letter_code
_entity_poly.pdbx_strand_id
1 'polypeptide(L)'
;MNPPPLPPFELCKELYNTQHAYIGTIFAFLQPEDFLQRLRLVYNQELDLTQRDGRLYLCQVLLVLAFGQMYSINRWTSPDGPPGFDYFKAALDFLPDIHERSSLRFIEVLACVTYYMQTLGRQDAASTYIGVAMRMALFMGLHQDVAGDDMDVEENRQRREVWWSLYSLDRILSIKSGNLITIRDEDITTPFPKVDPRNPNVPWYMLVMLQYTELSRILGKIGLELCRRRPKSTTTLLASVQDIMNSLSSWARSVPERLRIDPNSTGGDFDGAAVSVYLLFYSCVAMNTRPILLYLVQQRIDVKTSIITIMEKARKLNLIATSGYLDGEYAFSATLLLIMANTSLPNSPSTDLSVNQGLGILASMAERGNSNVTARR
;
A
#
# COMPACT_ATOMS: atom_id res chain seq x y z
N MET A 1 26.16 -23.20 9.00
CA MET A 1 26.59 -21.88 8.50
C MET A 1 26.99 -21.06 9.71
N ASN A 2 28.04 -20.24 9.59
CA ASN A 2 28.46 -19.37 10.69
C ASN A 2 27.75 -18.02 10.58
N PRO A 3 27.33 -17.40 11.69
CA PRO A 3 26.75 -16.05 11.68
C PRO A 3 27.72 -15.03 11.05
N PRO A 4 27.21 -13.99 10.37
CA PRO A 4 28.06 -12.90 9.89
C PRO A 4 28.66 -12.14 11.08
N PRO A 5 29.79 -11.44 10.88
CA PRO A 5 30.36 -10.59 11.92
C PRO A 5 29.35 -9.49 12.30
N LEU A 6 29.19 -9.28 13.60
CA LEU A 6 28.26 -8.27 14.13
C LEU A 6 29.01 -6.99 14.52
N PRO A 7 28.32 -5.82 14.50
CA PRO A 7 28.90 -4.58 15.00
C PRO A 7 29.15 -4.63 16.52
N PRO A 8 29.67 -3.57 17.16
CA PRO A 8 29.66 -3.48 18.62
C PRO A 8 28.23 -3.52 19.20
N PHE A 9 28.07 -4.08 20.40
CA PHE A 9 26.75 -4.27 21.04
C PHE A 9 25.93 -2.98 21.15
N GLU A 10 26.58 -1.86 21.47
CA GLU A 10 25.91 -0.55 21.56
C GLU A 10 25.43 -0.04 20.18
N LEU A 11 26.20 -0.27 19.12
CA LEU A 11 25.77 0.08 17.77
C LEU A 11 24.54 -0.75 17.34
N CYS A 12 24.46 -2.02 17.74
CA CYS A 12 23.25 -2.83 17.50
C CYS A 12 21.99 -2.24 18.17
N LYS A 13 22.13 -1.64 19.35
CA LYS A 13 21.04 -0.96 20.05
C LYS A 13 20.61 0.32 19.32
N GLU A 14 21.56 1.10 18.83
CA GLU A 14 21.28 2.28 18.01
C GLU A 14 20.57 1.92 16.69
N LEU A 15 21.00 0.83 16.05
CA LEU A 15 20.37 0.31 14.84
C LEU A 15 18.94 -0.18 15.12
N TYR A 16 18.71 -0.83 16.26
CA TYR A 16 17.34 -1.16 16.70
C TYR A 16 16.49 0.08 16.91
N ASN A 17 16.98 1.10 17.62
CA ASN A 17 16.23 2.33 17.84
C ASN A 17 15.86 3.02 16.52
N THR A 18 16.81 3.03 15.57
CA THR A 18 16.56 3.52 14.21
C THR A 18 15.45 2.71 13.53
N GLN A 19 15.59 1.38 13.47
CA GLN A 19 14.58 0.50 12.86
C GLN A 19 13.21 0.66 13.53
N HIS A 20 13.16 0.75 14.86
CA HIS A 20 11.93 0.88 15.63
C HIS A 20 11.22 2.22 15.33
N ALA A 21 11.96 3.32 15.15
CA ALA A 21 11.38 4.60 14.78
C ALA A 21 10.65 4.56 13.43
N TYR A 22 11.21 3.87 12.43
CA TYR A 22 10.65 3.79 11.08
C TYR A 22 9.60 2.68 10.88
N ILE A 23 9.73 1.56 11.59
CA ILE A 23 8.89 0.37 11.40
C ILE A 23 8.18 -0.03 12.68
N GLY A 24 8.92 -0.15 13.78
CA GLY A 24 8.41 -0.70 15.05
C GLY A 24 7.28 0.11 15.68
N THR A 25 7.19 1.40 15.36
CA THR A 25 6.06 2.26 15.75
C THR A 25 4.75 1.92 15.04
N ILE A 26 4.83 1.31 13.87
CA ILE A 26 3.67 0.95 13.03
C ILE A 26 3.35 -0.55 13.16
N PHE A 27 4.39 -1.39 13.15
CA PHE A 27 4.27 -2.84 13.19
C PHE A 27 5.03 -3.39 14.41
N ALA A 28 4.27 -3.86 15.40
CA ALA A 28 4.78 -4.41 16.65
C ALA A 28 5.19 -5.88 16.49
N PHE A 29 6.27 -6.13 15.72
CA PHE A 29 6.84 -7.47 15.52
C PHE A 29 7.97 -7.81 16.51
N LEU A 30 8.55 -6.81 17.17
CA LEU A 30 9.63 -7.01 18.12
C LEU A 30 9.69 -5.86 19.13
N GLN A 31 9.60 -6.20 20.41
CA GLN A 31 9.70 -5.24 21.50
C GLN A 31 11.18 -5.02 21.92
N PRO A 32 11.51 -3.87 22.54
CA PRO A 32 12.89 -3.54 22.89
C PRO A 32 13.55 -4.58 23.81
N GLU A 33 12.82 -5.06 24.82
CA GLU A 33 13.36 -6.00 25.80
C GLU A 33 13.66 -7.36 25.19
N ASP A 34 12.75 -7.84 24.34
CA ASP A 34 12.93 -9.04 23.54
C ASP A 34 14.17 -8.95 22.64
N PHE A 35 14.35 -7.81 21.95
CA PHE A 35 15.52 -7.60 21.11
C PHE A 35 16.80 -7.62 21.94
N LEU A 36 16.84 -6.89 23.07
CA LEU A 36 18.01 -6.84 23.95
C LEU A 36 18.37 -8.21 24.51
N GLN A 37 17.38 -9.00 24.93
CA GLN A 37 17.60 -10.35 25.40
C GLN A 37 18.20 -11.23 24.29
N ARG A 38 17.60 -11.21 23.09
CA ARG A 38 18.07 -11.99 21.94
C ARG A 38 19.48 -11.55 21.52
N LEU A 39 19.75 -10.26 21.52
CA LEU A 39 21.06 -9.70 21.22
C LEU A 39 22.12 -10.23 22.20
N ARG A 40 21.84 -10.24 23.52
CA ARG A 40 22.76 -10.80 24.52
C ARG A 40 23.07 -12.28 24.25
N LEU A 41 22.06 -13.09 23.92
CA LEU A 41 22.27 -14.50 23.58
C LEU A 41 23.20 -14.68 22.36
N VAL A 42 23.07 -13.81 21.35
CA VAL A 42 23.95 -13.86 20.16
C VAL A 42 25.39 -13.51 20.54
N TYR A 43 25.62 -12.44 21.31
CA TYR A 43 26.98 -12.00 21.68
C TYR A 43 27.66 -12.96 22.64
N ASN A 44 26.90 -13.57 23.55
CA ASN A 44 27.41 -14.58 24.47
C ASN A 44 27.61 -15.95 23.80
N GLN A 45 27.24 -16.10 22.51
CA GLN A 45 27.30 -17.36 21.77
C GLN A 45 26.48 -18.49 22.43
N GLU A 46 25.36 -18.12 23.07
CA GLU A 46 24.46 -19.03 23.77
C GLU A 46 23.34 -19.59 22.87
N LEU A 47 23.29 -19.16 21.60
CA LEU A 47 22.29 -19.64 20.64
C LEU A 47 22.68 -21.00 20.05
N ASP A 48 21.82 -22.00 20.25
CA ASP A 48 21.89 -23.25 19.52
C ASP A 48 21.26 -23.10 18.12
N LEU A 49 22.11 -22.89 17.11
CA LEU A 49 21.70 -22.75 15.71
C LEU A 49 21.31 -24.07 15.03
N THR A 50 21.49 -25.21 15.70
CA THR A 50 20.91 -26.49 15.24
C THR A 50 19.40 -26.51 15.50
N GLN A 51 18.95 -25.75 16.51
CA GLN A 51 17.54 -25.61 16.83
C GLN A 51 16.89 -24.51 16.00
N ARG A 52 15.63 -24.75 15.66
CA ARG A 52 14.77 -23.80 14.94
C ARG A 52 14.66 -22.45 15.64
N ASP A 53 14.48 -22.45 16.96
CA ASP A 53 14.29 -21.20 17.72
C ASP A 53 15.56 -20.35 17.77
N GLY A 54 16.74 -20.99 17.86
CA GLY A 54 18.03 -20.29 17.77
C GLY A 54 18.23 -19.63 16.41
N ARG A 55 17.86 -20.32 15.32
CA ARG A 55 17.84 -19.76 13.97
C ARG A 55 16.89 -18.56 13.86
N LEU A 56 15.66 -18.67 14.37
CA LEU A 56 14.68 -17.57 14.36
C LEU A 56 15.16 -16.35 15.17
N TYR A 57 15.79 -16.56 16.32
CA TYR A 57 16.39 -15.48 17.11
C TYR A 57 17.48 -14.74 16.32
N LEU A 58 18.37 -15.48 15.68
CA LEU A 58 19.40 -14.90 14.83
C LEU A 58 18.79 -14.14 13.65
N CYS A 59 17.79 -14.72 12.95
CA CYS A 59 17.09 -14.03 11.86
C CYS A 59 16.51 -12.69 12.30
N GLN A 60 15.84 -12.60 13.45
CA GLN A 60 15.29 -11.32 13.92
C GLN A 60 16.37 -10.28 14.20
N VAL A 61 17.47 -10.68 14.86
CA VAL A 61 18.58 -9.76 15.10
C VAL A 61 19.17 -9.27 13.78
N LEU A 62 19.47 -10.17 12.85
CA LEU A 62 20.02 -9.81 11.54
C LEU A 62 19.07 -8.91 10.72
N LEU A 63 17.76 -9.16 10.75
CA LEU A 63 16.77 -8.32 10.08
C LEU A 63 16.69 -6.93 10.69
N VAL A 64 16.73 -6.81 12.02
CA VAL A 64 16.80 -5.51 12.70
C VAL A 64 18.05 -4.74 12.28
N LEU A 65 19.22 -5.39 12.24
CA LEU A 65 20.46 -4.75 11.82
C LEU A 65 20.41 -4.34 10.34
N ALA A 66 19.82 -5.17 9.48
CA ALA A 66 19.63 -4.85 8.07
C ALA A 66 18.77 -3.58 7.88
N PHE A 67 17.62 -3.50 8.56
CA PHE A 67 16.77 -2.31 8.53
C PHE A 67 17.45 -1.10 9.19
N GLY A 68 18.08 -1.29 10.34
CA GLY A 68 18.78 -0.23 11.05
C GLY A 68 19.83 0.43 10.17
N GLN A 69 20.68 -0.35 9.49
CA GLN A 69 21.70 0.21 8.60
C GLN A 69 21.09 0.90 7.38
N MET A 70 20.06 0.29 6.78
CA MET A 70 19.35 0.86 5.64
C MET A 70 18.78 2.26 5.97
N TYR A 71 18.17 2.42 7.14
CA TYR A 71 17.57 3.69 7.57
C TYR A 71 18.56 4.68 8.18
N SER A 72 19.62 4.23 8.88
CA SER A 72 20.63 5.14 9.43
C SER A 72 21.44 5.83 8.34
N ILE A 73 21.82 5.10 7.28
CA ILE A 73 22.57 5.66 6.16
C ILE A 73 21.64 6.41 5.20
N ASN A 74 20.39 5.94 5.07
CA ASN A 74 19.32 6.56 4.28
C ASN A 74 19.73 6.93 2.85
N ARG A 75 20.63 6.14 2.26
CA ARG A 75 21.18 6.31 0.91
C ARG A 75 21.44 4.94 0.30
N TRP A 76 21.13 4.81 -0.98
CA TRP A 76 21.50 3.63 -1.75
C TRP A 76 22.95 3.77 -2.20
N THR A 77 23.87 3.12 -1.48
CA THR A 77 25.32 3.32 -1.68
C THR A 77 26.00 2.25 -2.52
N SER A 78 25.39 1.08 -2.70
CA SER A 78 26.00 -0.07 -3.38
C SER A 78 25.10 -0.67 -4.47
N PRO A 79 25.66 -1.11 -5.62
CA PRO A 79 24.91 -1.86 -6.62
C PRO A 79 24.41 -3.22 -6.09
N ASP A 80 25.07 -3.80 -5.07
CA ASP A 80 24.71 -5.11 -4.52
C ASP A 80 23.45 -5.08 -3.66
N GLY A 81 23.03 -3.91 -3.19
CA GLY A 81 21.87 -3.72 -2.34
C GLY A 81 21.98 -2.48 -1.44
N PRO A 82 20.94 -2.18 -0.66
CA PRO A 82 20.99 -1.11 0.32
C PRO A 82 21.99 -1.44 1.45
N PRO A 83 22.42 -0.46 2.25
CA PRO A 83 23.19 -0.73 3.44
C PRO A 83 22.49 -1.75 4.36
N GLY A 84 23.24 -2.70 4.90
CA GLY A 84 22.70 -3.81 5.71
C GLY A 84 22.18 -5.00 4.90
N PHE A 85 22.26 -4.98 3.56
CA PHE A 85 21.79 -6.08 2.72
C PHE A 85 22.48 -7.42 3.00
N ASP A 86 23.74 -7.42 3.41
CA ASP A 86 24.45 -8.66 3.79
C ASP A 86 23.82 -9.34 5.02
N TYR A 87 23.35 -8.56 6.00
CA TYR A 87 22.61 -9.12 7.13
C TYR A 87 21.26 -9.68 6.69
N PHE A 88 20.58 -9.04 5.73
CA PHE A 88 19.35 -9.59 5.17
C PHE A 88 19.58 -10.91 4.44
N LYS A 89 20.62 -11.00 3.59
CA LYS A 89 20.99 -12.27 2.91
C LYS A 89 21.30 -13.36 3.95
N ALA A 90 22.13 -13.05 4.95
CA ALA A 90 22.43 -13.99 6.02
C ALA A 90 21.17 -14.40 6.79
N ALA A 91 20.23 -13.49 7.05
CA ALA A 91 18.96 -13.83 7.70
C ALA A 91 18.14 -14.83 6.87
N LEU A 92 18.15 -14.73 5.53
CA LEU A 92 17.51 -15.69 4.65
C LEU A 92 18.21 -17.05 4.67
N ASP A 93 19.54 -17.07 4.75
CA ASP A 93 20.31 -18.32 4.84
C ASP A 93 20.00 -19.13 6.13
N PHE A 94 19.63 -18.44 7.21
CA PHE A 94 19.20 -19.06 8.47
C PHE A 94 17.68 -19.27 8.59
N LEU A 95 16.89 -18.76 7.64
CA LEU A 95 15.42 -18.83 7.71
C LEU A 95 14.97 -20.31 7.70
N PRO A 96 14.14 -20.75 8.66
CA PRO A 96 13.59 -22.11 8.64
C PRO A 96 12.73 -22.38 7.41
N ASP A 97 12.54 -23.66 7.07
CA ASP A 97 11.70 -24.04 5.94
C ASP A 97 10.22 -23.65 6.20
N ILE A 98 9.54 -23.17 5.16
CA ILE A 98 8.16 -22.65 5.27
C ILE A 98 7.14 -23.73 5.63
N HIS A 99 7.47 -25.02 5.48
CA HIS A 99 6.65 -26.16 5.85
C HIS A 99 6.81 -26.56 7.33
N GLU A 100 7.74 -25.94 8.06
CA GLU A 100 7.89 -26.15 9.50
C GLU A 100 6.69 -25.61 10.31
N ARG A 101 6.57 -26.06 11.57
CA ARG A 101 5.45 -25.71 12.47
C ARG A 101 5.32 -24.21 12.66
N SER A 102 4.09 -23.69 12.62
CA SER A 102 3.81 -22.27 12.90
C SER A 102 4.20 -21.88 14.34
N SER A 103 4.83 -20.72 14.49
CA SER A 103 5.06 -20.07 15.79
C SER A 103 4.97 -18.55 15.63
N LEU A 104 4.63 -17.85 16.73
CA LEU A 104 4.46 -16.39 16.71
C LEU A 104 5.72 -15.70 16.18
N ARG A 105 6.88 -16.15 16.65
CA ARG A 105 8.18 -15.65 16.21
C ARG A 105 8.47 -15.88 14.73
N PHE A 106 8.01 -17.00 14.18
CA PHE A 106 8.22 -17.25 12.75
C PHE A 106 7.37 -16.30 11.90
N ILE A 107 6.15 -16.00 12.35
CA ILE A 107 5.28 -14.99 11.73
C ILE A 107 5.94 -13.61 11.78
N GLU A 108 6.49 -13.19 12.93
CA GLU A 108 7.25 -11.94 13.07
C GLU A 108 8.44 -11.88 12.08
N VAL A 109 9.25 -12.94 12.00
CA VAL A 109 10.37 -13.04 11.06
C VAL A 109 9.90 -12.91 9.61
N LEU A 110 8.89 -13.68 9.21
CA LEU A 110 8.36 -13.66 7.86
C LEU A 110 7.75 -12.30 7.50
N ALA A 111 7.14 -11.60 8.46
CA ALA A 111 6.64 -10.24 8.26
C ALA A 111 7.78 -9.23 8.04
N CYS A 112 8.87 -9.34 8.81
CA CYS A 112 10.07 -8.54 8.59
C CYS A 112 10.72 -8.84 7.22
N VAL A 113 10.82 -10.11 6.83
CA VAL A 113 11.32 -10.52 5.50
C VAL A 113 10.43 -9.97 4.38
N THR A 114 9.11 -10.07 4.55
CA THR A 114 8.12 -9.50 3.62
C THR A 114 8.40 -8.01 3.41
N TYR A 115 8.50 -7.25 4.50
CA TYR A 115 8.68 -5.81 4.42
C TYR A 115 10.00 -5.45 3.75
N TYR A 116 11.08 -6.19 4.01
CA TYR A 116 12.37 -5.98 3.36
C TYR A 116 12.33 -6.36 1.86
N MET A 117 11.66 -7.45 1.48
CA MET A 117 11.46 -7.77 0.06
C MET A 117 10.69 -6.67 -0.67
N GLN A 118 9.73 -6.03 0.00
CA GLN A 118 9.01 -4.89 -0.54
C GLN A 118 9.93 -3.67 -0.75
N THR A 119 10.83 -3.35 0.19
CA THR A 119 11.77 -2.23 0.02
C THR A 119 12.75 -2.45 -1.14
N LEU A 120 13.08 -3.71 -1.44
CA LEU A 120 13.86 -4.09 -2.62
C LEU A 120 13.06 -4.10 -3.93
N GLY A 121 11.76 -3.79 -3.90
CA GLY A 121 10.89 -3.84 -5.08
C GLY A 121 10.54 -5.26 -5.55
N ARG A 122 10.83 -6.31 -4.75
CA ARG A 122 10.54 -7.71 -5.08
C ARG A 122 9.12 -8.10 -4.66
N GLN A 123 8.13 -7.54 -5.33
CA GLN A 123 6.71 -7.62 -4.95
C GLN A 123 6.17 -9.06 -4.88
N ASP A 124 6.56 -9.93 -5.81
CA ASP A 124 6.09 -11.33 -5.84
C ASP A 124 6.64 -12.13 -4.65
N ALA A 125 7.92 -11.90 -4.30
CA ALA A 125 8.54 -12.51 -3.15
C ALA A 125 7.88 -12.02 -1.85
N ALA A 126 7.68 -10.70 -1.72
CA ALA A 126 6.96 -10.12 -0.58
C ALA A 126 5.54 -10.71 -0.45
N SER A 127 4.80 -10.81 -1.55
CA SER A 127 3.44 -11.40 -1.59
C SER A 127 3.43 -12.87 -1.18
N THR A 128 4.48 -13.61 -1.53
CA THR A 128 4.62 -15.01 -1.11
C THR A 128 4.86 -15.12 0.40
N TYR A 129 5.83 -14.36 0.94
CA TYR A 129 6.16 -14.40 2.37
C TYR A 129 5.00 -13.93 3.25
N ILE A 130 4.28 -12.87 2.87
CA ILE A 130 3.12 -12.41 3.63
C ILE A 130 1.99 -13.44 3.60
N GLY A 131 1.77 -14.11 2.46
CA GLY A 131 0.79 -15.18 2.35
C GLY A 131 1.10 -16.37 3.27
N VAL A 132 2.37 -16.76 3.37
CA VAL A 132 2.82 -17.80 4.32
C VAL A 132 2.61 -17.34 5.76
N ALA A 133 3.05 -16.13 6.11
CA ALA A 133 2.90 -15.57 7.45
C ALA A 133 1.42 -15.48 7.87
N MET A 134 0.55 -14.98 6.98
CA MET A 134 -0.89 -14.94 7.19
C MET A 134 -1.47 -16.33 7.39
N ARG A 135 -1.09 -17.30 6.56
CA ARG A 135 -1.57 -18.69 6.71
C ARG A 135 -1.17 -19.29 8.07
N MET A 136 0.06 -19.06 8.51
CA MET A 136 0.54 -19.49 9.82
C MET A 136 -0.23 -18.80 10.96
N ALA A 137 -0.50 -17.50 10.86
CA ALA A 137 -1.31 -16.77 11.82
C ALA A 137 -2.74 -17.33 11.93
N LEU A 138 -3.33 -17.73 10.81
CA LEU A 138 -4.64 -18.39 10.78
C LEU A 138 -4.59 -19.76 11.45
N PHE A 139 -3.58 -20.59 11.16
CA PHE A 139 -3.40 -21.89 11.82
C PHE A 139 -3.20 -21.77 13.34
N MET A 140 -2.56 -20.70 13.79
CA MET A 140 -2.40 -20.40 15.22
C MET A 140 -3.64 -19.76 15.85
N GLY A 141 -4.70 -19.48 15.08
CA GLY A 141 -5.93 -18.88 15.58
C GLY A 141 -5.81 -17.41 15.96
N LEU A 142 -4.80 -16.67 15.47
CA LEU A 142 -4.56 -15.27 15.89
C LEU A 142 -5.68 -14.29 15.48
N HIS A 143 -6.51 -14.69 14.51
CA HIS A 143 -7.69 -13.98 14.02
C HIS A 143 -8.94 -14.20 14.87
N GLN A 144 -8.89 -15.17 15.80
CA GLN A 144 -9.98 -15.54 16.67
C GLN A 144 -9.69 -15.08 18.10
N ASP A 145 -10.74 -14.71 18.83
CA ASP A 145 -10.63 -14.34 20.24
C ASP A 145 -10.70 -15.60 21.10
N VAL A 146 -9.64 -16.40 21.03
CA VAL A 146 -9.51 -17.70 21.74
C VAL A 146 -8.70 -17.54 23.02
N ALA A 147 -8.67 -16.33 23.61
CA ALA A 147 -8.10 -16.15 24.93
C ALA A 147 -8.98 -16.92 25.93
N GLY A 148 -8.64 -18.18 26.21
CA GLY A 148 -9.19 -18.91 27.34
C GLY A 148 -8.80 -18.21 28.64
N ASP A 149 -9.58 -18.43 29.70
CA ASP A 149 -9.37 -17.80 31.02
C ASP A 149 -7.95 -18.02 31.59
N ASP A 150 -7.19 -18.99 31.08
CA ASP A 150 -5.84 -19.35 31.56
C ASP A 150 -4.67 -18.71 30.77
N MET A 151 -4.92 -17.93 29.71
CA MET A 151 -3.83 -17.36 28.91
C MET A 151 -3.20 -16.14 29.59
N ASP A 152 -1.87 -16.13 29.65
CA ASP A 152 -1.12 -15.00 30.21
C ASP A 152 -1.42 -13.68 29.46
N VAL A 153 -1.54 -12.59 30.22
CA VAL A 153 -1.95 -11.28 29.71
C VAL A 153 -0.91 -10.69 28.77
N GLU A 154 0.38 -10.94 29.03
CA GLU A 154 1.48 -10.50 28.18
C GLU A 154 1.48 -11.27 26.86
N GLU A 155 1.37 -12.60 26.92
CA GLU A 155 1.31 -13.44 25.73
C GLU A 155 0.11 -13.07 24.83
N ASN A 156 -1.08 -12.90 25.43
CA ASN A 156 -2.27 -12.53 24.69
C ASN A 156 -2.13 -11.14 24.04
N ARG A 157 -1.49 -10.20 24.72
CA ARG A 157 -1.19 -8.88 24.14
C ARG A 157 -0.27 -9.01 22.93
N GLN A 158 0.85 -9.71 23.05
CA GLN A 158 1.80 -9.89 21.95
C GLN A 158 1.14 -10.56 20.74
N ARG A 159 0.31 -11.60 20.96
CA ARG A 159 -0.46 -12.25 19.89
C ARG A 159 -1.36 -11.28 19.14
N ARG A 160 -2.08 -10.42 19.86
CA ARG A 160 -2.94 -9.39 19.27
C ARG A 160 -2.13 -8.32 18.54
N GLU A 161 -1.00 -7.91 19.08
CA GLU A 161 -0.09 -6.95 18.44
C GLU A 161 0.46 -7.47 17.10
N VAL A 162 0.94 -8.72 17.09
CA VAL A 162 1.44 -9.37 15.87
C VAL A 162 0.31 -9.55 14.87
N TRP A 163 -0.88 -9.98 15.31
CA TRP A 163 -2.05 -10.14 14.43
C TRP A 163 -2.40 -8.84 13.69
N TRP A 164 -2.61 -7.75 14.44
CA TRP A 164 -3.04 -6.48 13.85
C TRP A 164 -1.93 -5.80 13.03
N SER A 165 -0.66 -6.03 13.37
CA SER A 165 0.48 -5.59 12.58
C SER A 165 0.55 -6.34 11.24
N LEU A 166 0.42 -7.67 11.28
CA LEU A 166 0.43 -8.52 10.09
C LEU A 166 -0.78 -8.24 9.19
N TYR A 167 -1.96 -8.07 9.78
CA TYR A 167 -3.19 -7.69 9.09
C TYR A 167 -3.04 -6.37 8.32
N SER A 168 -2.46 -5.36 8.97
CA SER A 168 -2.23 -4.05 8.35
C SER A 168 -1.23 -4.17 7.19
N LEU A 169 -0.15 -4.92 7.39
CA LEU A 169 0.86 -5.17 6.36
C LEU A 169 0.27 -5.91 5.15
N ASP A 170 -0.48 -6.99 5.35
CA ASP A 170 -1.17 -7.75 4.28
C ASP A 170 -2.03 -6.85 3.41
N ARG A 171 -2.85 -5.99 4.02
CA ARG A 171 -3.75 -5.10 3.28
C ARG A 171 -3.02 -4.05 2.50
N ILE A 172 -2.02 -3.41 3.10
CA ILE A 172 -1.26 -2.36 2.43
C ILE A 172 -0.53 -2.92 1.22
N LEU A 173 0.12 -4.06 1.37
CA LEU A 173 0.85 -4.70 0.27
C LEU A 173 -0.12 -5.22 -0.80
N SER A 174 -1.20 -5.89 -0.39
CA SER A 174 -2.18 -6.45 -1.32
C SER A 174 -2.82 -5.36 -2.18
N ILE A 175 -3.23 -4.25 -1.58
CA ILE A 175 -3.89 -3.17 -2.32
C ILE A 175 -2.91 -2.38 -3.20
N LYS A 176 -1.67 -2.16 -2.74
CA LYS A 176 -0.64 -1.49 -3.55
C LYS A 176 -0.20 -2.33 -4.76
N SER A 177 -0.11 -3.64 -4.61
CA SER A 177 0.28 -4.57 -5.69
C SER A 177 -0.90 -5.06 -6.53
N GLY A 178 -2.15 -4.69 -6.20
CA GLY A 178 -3.34 -5.17 -6.91
C GLY A 178 -3.73 -6.61 -6.61
N ASN A 179 -3.15 -7.21 -5.56
CA ASN A 179 -3.39 -8.58 -5.13
C ASN A 179 -4.68 -8.72 -4.29
N LEU A 180 -5.06 -9.99 -4.06
CA LEU A 180 -6.19 -10.33 -3.19
C LEU A 180 -5.81 -10.15 -1.70
N ILE A 181 -6.74 -9.63 -0.89
CA ILE A 181 -6.57 -9.52 0.56
C ILE A 181 -6.90 -10.89 1.13
N THR A 182 -6.14 -11.32 2.13
CA THR A 182 -6.16 -12.72 2.54
C THR A 182 -7.40 -13.08 3.36
N ILE A 183 -7.87 -12.17 4.21
CA ILE A 183 -9.01 -12.39 5.13
C ILE A 183 -9.98 -11.20 5.12
N ARG A 184 -11.28 -11.47 5.21
CA ARG A 184 -12.33 -10.45 5.33
C ARG A 184 -12.52 -10.05 6.79
N ASP A 185 -12.93 -8.80 7.03
CA ASP A 185 -13.16 -8.31 8.40
C ASP A 185 -14.22 -9.14 9.15
N GLU A 186 -15.20 -9.70 8.43
CA GLU A 186 -16.28 -10.53 8.98
C GLU A 186 -15.78 -11.84 9.62
N ASP A 187 -14.62 -12.33 9.18
CA ASP A 187 -14.03 -13.58 9.69
C ASP A 187 -13.09 -13.35 10.89
N ILE A 188 -12.96 -12.11 11.37
CA ILE A 188 -12.05 -11.73 12.45
C ILE A 188 -12.86 -11.47 13.71
N THR A 189 -12.63 -12.27 14.75
CA THR A 189 -13.24 -12.04 16.07
C THR A 189 -12.26 -11.46 17.08
N THR A 190 -10.94 -11.52 16.81
CA THR A 190 -9.92 -10.89 17.67
C THR A 190 -10.29 -9.43 17.91
N PRO A 191 -10.38 -8.98 19.17
CA PRO A 191 -10.81 -7.63 19.44
C PRO A 191 -9.77 -6.64 18.92
N PHE A 192 -10.28 -5.56 18.36
CA PHE A 192 -9.47 -4.41 18.02
C PHE A 192 -8.78 -3.86 19.29
N PRO A 193 -7.53 -3.37 19.23
CA PRO A 193 -6.88 -2.78 20.39
C PRO A 193 -7.72 -1.63 20.94
N LYS A 194 -8.29 -1.81 22.13
CA LYS A 194 -9.08 -0.77 22.80
C LYS A 194 -8.15 0.05 23.66
N VAL A 195 -7.78 1.20 23.14
CA VAL A 195 -6.93 2.15 23.83
C VAL A 195 -7.68 3.46 23.86
N ASP A 196 -7.78 4.10 25.02
CA ASP A 196 -8.30 5.46 25.08
C ASP A 196 -7.25 6.41 24.50
N PRO A 197 -7.44 6.97 23.29
CA PRO A 197 -6.46 7.86 22.68
C PRO A 197 -6.23 9.15 23.49
N ARG A 198 -7.15 9.50 24.40
CA ARG A 198 -7.03 10.65 25.30
C ARG A 198 -6.17 10.35 26.52
N ASN A 199 -5.93 9.09 26.85
CA ASN A 199 -5.12 8.72 27.99
C ASN A 199 -3.63 9.05 27.71
N PRO A 200 -3.01 9.98 28.48
CA PRO A 200 -1.61 10.37 28.28
C PRO A 200 -0.62 9.22 28.39
N ASN A 201 -0.95 8.17 29.14
CA ASN A 201 -0.04 7.07 29.49
C ASN A 201 0.06 5.97 28.43
N VAL A 202 -0.70 6.08 27.33
CA VAL A 202 -0.64 5.14 26.23
C VAL A 202 0.71 5.25 25.51
N PRO A 203 1.46 4.14 25.32
CA PRO A 203 2.69 4.14 24.56
C PRO A 203 2.50 4.65 23.13
N TRP A 204 3.45 5.46 22.64
CA TRP A 204 3.36 6.09 21.31
C TRP A 204 3.16 5.07 20.18
N TYR A 205 3.93 3.98 20.17
CA TYR A 205 3.82 2.93 19.14
C TYR A 205 2.42 2.32 19.09
N MET A 206 1.78 2.13 20.26
CA MET A 206 0.46 1.53 20.34
C MET A 206 -0.61 2.46 19.76
N LEU A 207 -0.47 3.77 19.99
CA LEU A 207 -1.34 4.79 19.40
C LEU A 207 -1.20 4.82 17.87
N VAL A 208 0.04 4.85 17.36
CA VAL A 208 0.33 4.85 15.92
C VAL A 208 -0.23 3.59 15.26
N MET A 209 0.12 2.42 15.79
CA MET A 209 -0.34 1.11 15.30
C MET A 209 -1.86 1.04 15.25
N LEU A 210 -2.56 1.55 16.27
CA LEU A 210 -4.03 1.57 16.31
C LEU A 210 -4.59 2.39 15.14
N GLN A 211 -4.10 3.61 14.94
CA GLN A 211 -4.58 4.47 13.85
C GLN A 211 -4.24 3.89 12.47
N TYR A 212 -3.06 3.28 12.34
CA TYR A 212 -2.63 2.62 11.12
C TYR A 212 -3.50 1.40 10.80
N THR A 213 -3.92 0.65 11.82
CA THR A 213 -4.80 -0.50 11.66
C THR A 213 -6.21 -0.07 11.25
N GLU A 214 -6.77 0.98 11.86
CA GLU A 214 -8.07 1.55 11.44
C GLU A 214 -8.05 2.00 9.97
N LEU A 215 -7.00 2.72 9.56
CA LEU A 215 -6.82 3.09 8.15
C LEU A 215 -6.66 1.88 7.24
N SER A 216 -5.97 0.83 7.68
CA SER A 216 -5.81 -0.42 6.93
C SER A 216 -7.15 -1.16 6.73
N ARG A 217 -8.09 -1.04 7.68
CA ARG A 217 -9.48 -1.54 7.50
C ARG A 217 -10.19 -0.79 6.40
N ILE A 218 -10.14 0.54 6.43
CA ILE A 218 -10.71 1.41 5.38
C ILE A 218 -10.07 1.10 4.02
N LEU A 219 -8.75 0.90 3.98
CA LEU A 219 -8.02 0.52 2.77
C LEU A 219 -8.50 -0.82 2.20
N GLY A 220 -8.76 -1.81 3.06
CA GLY A 220 -9.34 -3.09 2.63
C GLY A 220 -10.76 -2.92 2.05
N LYS A 221 -11.58 -2.05 2.64
CA LYS A 221 -12.91 -1.70 2.10
C LYS A 221 -12.83 -1.08 0.71
N ILE A 222 -11.91 -0.11 0.51
CA ILE A 222 -11.60 0.47 -0.81
C ILE A 222 -11.22 -0.64 -1.80
N GLY A 223 -10.33 -1.55 -1.39
CA GLY A 223 -9.91 -2.67 -2.21
C GLY A 223 -11.06 -3.58 -2.68
N LEU A 224 -11.95 -3.93 -1.76
CA LEU A 224 -13.09 -4.80 -2.04
C LEU A 224 -14.16 -4.14 -2.90
N GLU A 225 -14.50 -2.88 -2.60
CA GLU A 225 -15.62 -2.18 -3.22
C GLU A 225 -15.26 -1.47 -4.52
N LEU A 226 -14.04 -0.94 -4.64
CA LEU A 226 -13.66 -0.03 -5.72
C LEU A 226 -12.56 -0.58 -6.64
N CYS A 227 -11.57 -1.29 -6.09
CA CYS A 227 -10.47 -1.81 -6.91
C CYS A 227 -10.84 -3.14 -7.59
N ARG A 228 -11.59 -4.00 -6.91
CA ARG A 228 -11.94 -5.35 -7.42
C ARG A 228 -13.27 -5.41 -8.14
N ARG A 229 -14.31 -4.88 -7.52
CA ARG A 229 -15.65 -4.89 -8.10
C ARG A 229 -15.76 -3.69 -9.02
N ARG A 230 -15.79 -3.91 -10.34
CA ARG A 230 -16.26 -2.86 -11.25
C ARG A 230 -17.70 -2.53 -10.84
N PRO A 231 -18.00 -1.27 -10.47
CA PRO A 231 -19.36 -0.91 -10.10
C PRO A 231 -20.29 -1.24 -11.26
N LYS A 232 -21.38 -1.97 -10.97
CA LYS A 232 -22.38 -2.33 -12.00
C LYS A 232 -23.20 -1.13 -12.47
N SER A 233 -23.25 -0.08 -11.65
CA SER A 233 -23.96 1.17 -11.92
C SER A 233 -23.23 2.35 -11.27
N THR A 234 -23.37 3.52 -11.87
CA THR A 234 -22.91 4.80 -11.32
C THR A 234 -23.47 5.05 -9.92
N THR A 235 -24.72 4.66 -9.67
CA THR A 235 -25.36 4.81 -8.35
C THR A 235 -24.65 4.00 -7.27
N THR A 236 -24.32 2.74 -7.56
CA THR A 236 -23.57 1.86 -6.66
C THR A 236 -22.15 2.38 -6.42
N LEU A 237 -21.48 2.89 -7.46
CA LEU A 237 -20.16 3.51 -7.32
C LEU A 237 -20.20 4.69 -6.34
N LEU A 238 -21.14 5.62 -6.55
CA LEU A 238 -21.27 6.82 -5.72
C LEU A 238 -21.62 6.46 -4.27
N ALA A 239 -22.46 5.45 -4.06
CA ALA A 239 -22.80 4.97 -2.72
C ALA A 239 -21.57 4.43 -1.98
N SER A 240 -20.79 3.54 -2.61
CA SER A 240 -19.54 3.01 -2.04
C SER A 240 -18.53 4.12 -1.74
N VAL A 241 -18.33 5.05 -2.67
CA VAL A 241 -17.40 6.18 -2.47
C VAL A 241 -17.85 7.06 -1.31
N GLN A 242 -19.14 7.36 -1.20
CA GLN A 242 -19.68 8.16 -0.11
C GLN A 242 -19.53 7.46 1.24
N ASP A 243 -19.78 6.17 1.31
CA ASP A 243 -19.65 5.37 2.53
C ASP A 243 -18.18 5.31 3.02
N ILE A 244 -17.24 5.15 2.09
CA ILE A 244 -15.80 5.22 2.38
C ILE A 244 -15.40 6.64 2.81
N MET A 245 -15.90 7.69 2.15
CA MET A 245 -15.63 9.09 2.55
C MET A 245 -16.16 9.38 3.96
N ASN A 246 -17.32 8.84 4.32
CA ASN A 246 -17.88 8.98 5.66
C ASN A 246 -16.95 8.31 6.70
N SER A 247 -16.43 7.12 6.37
CA SER A 247 -15.47 6.39 7.22
C SER A 247 -14.17 7.17 7.41
N LEU A 248 -13.60 7.71 6.33
CA LEU A 248 -12.39 8.56 6.37
C LEU A 248 -12.63 9.85 7.17
N SER A 249 -13.79 10.48 7.00
CA SER A 249 -14.17 11.69 7.73
C SER A 249 -14.37 11.40 9.23
N SER A 250 -14.93 10.23 9.56
CA SER A 250 -15.06 9.77 10.94
C SER A 250 -13.69 9.56 11.57
N TRP A 251 -12.79 8.88 10.87
CA TRP A 251 -11.42 8.68 11.32
C TRP A 251 -10.72 10.02 11.58
N ALA A 252 -10.76 10.95 10.61
CA ALA A 252 -10.12 12.26 10.72
C ALA A 252 -10.61 13.08 11.93
N ARG A 253 -11.89 12.92 12.31
CA ARG A 253 -12.45 13.54 13.52
C ARG A 253 -12.02 12.86 14.81
N SER A 254 -11.77 11.54 14.78
CA SER A 254 -11.37 10.76 15.95
C SER A 254 -9.86 10.76 16.24
N VAL A 255 -9.03 11.24 15.31
CA VAL A 255 -7.57 11.23 15.50
C VAL A 255 -7.18 12.02 16.77
N PRO A 256 -6.42 11.41 17.70
CA PRO A 256 -5.92 12.07 18.89
C PRO A 256 -5.04 13.27 18.56
N GLU A 257 -5.12 14.32 19.40
CA GLU A 257 -4.37 15.57 19.22
C GLU A 257 -2.87 15.36 19.08
N ARG A 258 -2.29 14.43 19.84
CA ARG A 258 -0.86 14.08 19.78
C ARG A 258 -0.39 13.53 18.43
N LEU A 259 -1.29 13.00 17.61
CA LEU A 259 -0.96 12.47 16.28
C LEU A 259 -1.31 13.46 15.17
N ARG A 260 -1.99 14.57 15.48
CA ARG A 260 -2.45 15.51 14.45
C ARG A 260 -1.28 16.24 13.82
N ILE A 261 -1.26 16.22 12.49
CA ILE A 261 -0.33 17.00 11.68
C ILE A 261 -1.13 18.16 11.06
N ASP A 262 -0.64 19.39 11.26
CA ASP A 262 -1.09 20.55 10.52
C ASP A 262 -0.24 20.69 9.24
N PRO A 263 -0.83 20.50 8.04
CA PRO A 263 -0.08 20.64 6.79
C PRO A 263 0.42 22.06 6.53
N ASN A 264 -0.17 23.07 7.18
CA ASN A 264 0.16 24.47 6.99
C ASN A 264 1.17 24.99 8.04
N SER A 265 1.55 24.17 9.02
CA SER A 265 2.55 24.59 9.99
C SER A 265 3.92 24.70 9.30
N THR A 266 4.48 25.91 9.26
CA THR A 266 5.78 26.21 8.66
C THR A 266 6.97 25.93 9.59
N GLY A 267 6.74 25.40 10.80
CA GLY A 267 7.77 25.03 11.75
C GLY A 267 7.29 23.98 12.77
N GLY A 268 8.16 23.02 13.06
CA GLY A 268 7.94 21.91 13.99
C GLY A 268 8.62 20.62 13.51
N ASP A 269 9.26 19.88 14.41
CA ASP A 269 9.75 18.53 14.11
C ASP A 269 8.54 17.60 13.97
N PHE A 270 8.25 17.13 12.75
CA PHE A 270 7.21 16.13 12.54
C PHE A 270 7.70 14.75 12.97
N ASP A 271 6.91 14.07 13.78
CA ASP A 271 7.15 12.66 14.08
C ASP A 271 6.94 11.80 12.81
N GLY A 272 7.95 11.00 12.45
CA GLY A 272 7.93 10.20 11.22
C GLY A 272 6.80 9.16 11.18
N ALA A 273 6.38 8.66 12.35
CA ALA A 273 5.29 7.71 12.45
C ALA A 273 3.94 8.42 12.22
N ALA A 274 3.75 9.62 12.80
CA ALA A 274 2.60 10.47 12.53
C ALA A 274 2.47 10.81 11.03
N VAL A 275 3.59 11.17 10.38
CA VAL A 275 3.63 11.43 8.93
C VAL A 275 3.18 10.19 8.17
N SER A 276 3.67 9.01 8.55
CA SER A 276 3.29 7.75 7.91
C SER A 276 1.79 7.44 8.03
N VAL A 277 1.16 7.74 9.17
CA VAL A 277 -0.29 7.61 9.34
C VAL A 277 -1.04 8.53 8.38
N TYR A 278 -0.67 9.82 8.31
CA TYR A 278 -1.32 10.78 7.42
C TYR A 278 -1.11 10.47 5.94
N LEU A 279 0.07 9.98 5.56
CA LEU A 279 0.33 9.51 4.19
C LEU A 279 -0.58 8.34 3.83
N LEU A 280 -0.83 7.40 4.74
CA LEU A 280 -1.78 6.31 4.52
C LEU A 280 -3.22 6.85 4.41
N PHE A 281 -3.62 7.81 5.24
CA PHE A 281 -4.93 8.46 5.18
C PHE A 281 -5.17 9.13 3.81
N TYR A 282 -4.24 9.98 3.36
CA TYR A 282 -4.37 10.65 2.07
C TYR A 282 -4.28 9.67 0.89
N SER A 283 -3.50 8.59 1.03
CA SER A 283 -3.51 7.50 0.05
C SER A 283 -4.90 6.88 -0.06
N CYS A 284 -5.59 6.62 1.06
CA CYS A 284 -6.97 6.12 1.04
C CYS A 284 -7.93 7.10 0.37
N VAL A 285 -7.81 8.41 0.66
CA VAL A 285 -8.62 9.45 0.01
C VAL A 285 -8.40 9.46 -1.51
N ALA A 286 -7.13 9.41 -1.95
CA ALA A 286 -6.80 9.38 -3.37
C ALA A 286 -7.31 8.11 -4.07
N MET A 287 -7.20 6.94 -3.42
CA MET A 287 -7.70 5.68 -3.97
C MET A 287 -9.23 5.65 -4.05
N ASN A 288 -9.92 6.27 -3.10
CA ASN A 288 -11.37 6.36 -3.10
C ASN A 288 -11.92 7.28 -4.20
N THR A 289 -11.23 8.37 -4.53
CA THR A 289 -11.66 9.33 -5.57
C THR A 289 -11.28 8.92 -6.99
N ARG A 290 -10.24 8.09 -7.15
CA ARG A 290 -9.74 7.62 -8.45
C ARG A 290 -10.82 7.01 -9.37
N PRO A 291 -11.73 6.13 -8.91
CA PRO A 291 -12.76 5.56 -9.78
C PRO A 291 -13.75 6.60 -10.33
N ILE A 292 -14.10 7.63 -9.56
CA ILE A 292 -14.98 8.70 -10.03
C ILE A 292 -14.30 9.49 -11.15
N LEU A 293 -13.04 9.85 -10.96
CA LEU A 293 -12.27 10.56 -11.98
C LEU A 293 -12.17 9.74 -13.27
N LEU A 294 -11.85 8.45 -13.16
CA LEU A 294 -11.78 7.55 -14.31
C LEU A 294 -13.15 7.39 -14.99
N TYR A 295 -14.24 7.28 -14.21
CA TYR A 295 -15.60 7.18 -14.74
C TYR A 295 -15.99 8.45 -15.52
N LEU A 296 -15.73 9.64 -14.97
CA LEU A 296 -16.03 10.91 -15.63
C LEU A 296 -15.23 11.08 -16.91
N VAL A 297 -13.95 10.71 -16.89
CA VAL A 297 -13.10 10.74 -18.10
C VAL A 297 -13.64 9.78 -19.15
N GLN A 298 -14.00 8.54 -18.78
CA GLN A 298 -14.58 7.58 -19.71
C GLN A 298 -15.89 8.08 -20.33
N GLN A 299 -16.78 8.65 -19.53
CA GLN A 299 -18.03 9.22 -20.02
C GLN A 299 -17.79 10.36 -21.03
N ARG A 300 -16.77 11.19 -20.80
CA ARG A 300 -16.37 12.25 -21.76
C ARG A 300 -15.83 11.67 -23.05
N ILE A 301 -15.02 10.61 -22.98
CA ILE A 301 -14.51 9.87 -24.16
C ILE A 301 -15.68 9.33 -24.98
N ASP A 302 -16.63 8.63 -24.34
CA ASP A 302 -17.77 8.01 -25.03
C ASP A 302 -18.65 9.04 -25.78
N VAL A 303 -18.87 10.21 -25.17
CA VAL A 303 -19.58 11.33 -25.82
C VAL A 303 -18.80 11.84 -27.04
N LYS A 304 -17.48 12.05 -26.92
CA LYS A 304 -16.66 12.53 -28.04
C LYS A 304 -16.57 11.50 -29.16
N THR A 305 -16.45 10.21 -28.85
CA THR A 305 -16.53 9.11 -29.83
C THR A 305 -17.87 9.10 -30.56
N SER A 306 -18.98 9.35 -29.84
CA SER A 306 -20.31 9.43 -30.45
C SER A 306 -20.42 10.61 -31.43
N ILE A 307 -19.88 11.78 -31.07
CA ILE A 307 -19.82 12.95 -31.96
C ILE A 307 -19.06 12.58 -33.24
N ILE A 308 -17.86 12.02 -33.13
CA ILE A 308 -17.06 11.62 -34.31
C ILE A 308 -17.81 10.60 -35.16
N THR A 309 -18.45 9.61 -34.54
CA THR A 309 -19.21 8.58 -35.27
C THR A 309 -20.38 9.17 -36.06
N ILE A 310 -21.11 10.12 -35.47
CA ILE A 310 -22.21 10.84 -36.14
C ILE A 310 -21.66 11.67 -37.30
N MET A 311 -20.60 12.43 -37.06
CA MET A 311 -19.97 13.24 -38.08
C MET A 311 -19.42 12.38 -39.23
N GLU A 312 -18.79 11.25 -38.95
CA GLU A 312 -18.27 10.36 -39.99
C GLU A 312 -19.40 9.78 -40.86
N LYS A 313 -20.55 9.46 -40.28
CA LYS A 313 -21.75 9.07 -41.04
C LYS A 313 -22.28 10.24 -41.89
N ALA A 314 -22.36 11.43 -41.32
CA ALA A 314 -22.79 12.64 -42.04
C ALA A 314 -21.84 12.98 -43.20
N ARG A 315 -20.53 12.81 -43.01
CA ARG A 315 -19.50 13.00 -44.04
C ARG A 315 -19.72 12.07 -45.22
N LYS A 316 -19.98 10.77 -44.97
CA LYS A 316 -20.26 9.77 -46.01
C LYS A 316 -21.51 10.09 -46.83
N LEU A 317 -22.47 10.79 -46.22
CA LEU A 317 -23.70 11.24 -46.87
C LEU A 317 -23.57 12.65 -47.48
N ASN A 318 -22.37 13.27 -47.46
CA ASN A 318 -22.13 14.66 -47.88
C ASN A 318 -23.03 15.69 -47.18
N LEU A 319 -23.40 15.45 -45.91
CA LEU A 319 -24.24 16.34 -45.10
C LEU A 319 -23.44 17.38 -44.29
N ILE A 320 -22.11 17.27 -44.25
CA ILE A 320 -21.25 18.23 -43.54
C ILE A 320 -20.99 19.43 -44.44
N ALA A 321 -21.27 20.63 -43.92
CA ALA A 321 -20.97 21.86 -44.63
C ALA A 321 -19.45 22.09 -44.64
N THR A 322 -18.86 22.16 -45.84
CA THR A 322 -17.42 22.37 -46.04
C THR A 322 -16.85 23.56 -45.24
N SER A 323 -17.57 24.69 -45.23
CA SER A 323 -17.20 25.91 -44.48
C SER A 323 -18.01 26.07 -43.20
N GLY A 324 -18.63 25.00 -42.69
CA GLY A 324 -19.40 25.01 -41.46
C GLY A 324 -18.47 25.22 -40.26
N TYR A 325 -18.53 26.40 -39.64
CA TYR A 325 -17.75 26.72 -38.44
C TYR A 325 -18.03 25.73 -37.30
N LEU A 326 -19.32 25.47 -37.04
CA LEU A 326 -19.76 24.58 -35.96
C LEU A 326 -19.31 23.14 -36.18
N ASP A 327 -19.44 22.62 -37.41
CA ASP A 327 -18.99 21.27 -37.76
C ASP A 327 -17.47 21.11 -37.52
N GLY A 328 -16.67 22.09 -37.97
CA GLY A 328 -15.23 22.10 -37.76
C GLY A 328 -14.85 22.17 -36.27
N GLU A 329 -15.59 22.96 -35.48
CA GLU A 329 -15.36 23.09 -34.04
C GLU A 329 -15.72 21.81 -33.26
N TYR A 330 -16.83 21.16 -33.60
CA TYR A 330 -17.23 19.88 -32.98
C TYR A 330 -16.25 18.77 -33.29
N ALA A 331 -15.81 18.63 -34.55
CA ALA A 331 -14.79 17.65 -34.94
C ALA A 331 -13.46 17.91 -34.25
N PHE A 332 -13.00 19.17 -34.23
CA PHE A 332 -11.73 19.53 -33.59
C PHE A 332 -11.75 19.28 -32.08
N SER A 333 -12.76 19.79 -31.38
CA SER A 333 -12.91 19.60 -29.93
C SER A 333 -13.01 18.13 -29.53
N ALA A 334 -13.74 17.33 -30.30
CA ALA A 334 -13.87 15.89 -30.03
C ALA A 334 -12.56 15.14 -30.31
N THR A 335 -11.90 15.42 -31.43
CA THR A 335 -10.64 14.77 -31.81
C THR A 335 -9.52 15.09 -30.83
N LEU A 336 -9.38 16.36 -30.42
CA LEU A 336 -8.35 16.79 -29.46
C LEU A 336 -8.47 16.06 -28.12
N LEU A 337 -9.69 15.95 -27.57
CA LEU A 337 -9.91 15.26 -26.29
C LEU A 337 -9.61 13.76 -26.42
N LEU A 338 -9.99 13.12 -27.53
CA LEU A 338 -9.69 11.71 -27.78
C LEU A 338 -8.17 11.47 -27.92
N ILE A 339 -7.43 12.39 -28.54
CA ILE A 339 -5.96 12.34 -28.59
C ILE A 339 -5.37 12.44 -27.18
N MET A 340 -5.80 13.42 -26.38
CA MET A 340 -5.35 13.58 -24.99
C MET A 340 -5.66 12.35 -24.13
N ALA A 341 -6.82 11.72 -24.37
CA ALA A 341 -7.20 10.49 -23.69
C ALA A 341 -6.28 9.31 -24.10
N ASN A 342 -5.99 9.15 -25.39
CA ASN A 342 -5.10 8.11 -25.90
C ASN A 342 -3.64 8.26 -25.42
N THR A 343 -3.17 9.47 -25.18
CA THR A 343 -1.81 9.66 -24.62
C THR A 343 -1.75 9.39 -23.11
N SER A 344 -2.87 9.52 -22.40
CA SER A 344 -2.91 9.50 -20.94
C SER A 344 -3.47 8.19 -20.36
N LEU A 345 -4.20 7.40 -21.15
CA LEU A 345 -4.83 6.13 -20.75
C LEU A 345 -4.31 4.97 -21.60
N PRO A 346 -4.40 3.72 -21.12
CA PRO A 346 -4.04 2.55 -21.93
C PRO A 346 -4.82 2.56 -23.25
N ASN A 347 -4.11 2.38 -24.38
CA ASN A 347 -4.70 2.43 -25.72
C ASN A 347 -5.92 1.51 -25.84
N SER A 348 -7.06 2.09 -26.18
CA SER A 348 -8.26 1.34 -26.58
C SER A 348 -8.39 1.41 -28.10
N PRO A 349 -8.48 0.26 -28.81
CA PRO A 349 -8.59 0.24 -30.28
C PRO A 349 -9.84 0.99 -30.80
N SER A 350 -10.89 1.10 -29.99
CA SER A 350 -12.08 1.90 -30.32
C SER A 350 -11.80 3.40 -30.33
N THR A 351 -10.98 3.87 -29.39
CA THR A 351 -10.60 5.29 -29.27
C THR A 351 -9.65 5.67 -30.39
N ASP A 352 -8.69 4.79 -30.75
CA ASP A 352 -7.80 4.97 -31.90
C ASP A 352 -8.56 5.11 -33.22
N LEU A 353 -9.55 4.24 -33.45
CA LEU A 353 -10.42 4.33 -34.62
C LEU A 353 -11.14 5.69 -34.67
N SER A 354 -11.64 6.16 -33.53
CA SER A 354 -12.35 7.44 -33.41
C SER A 354 -11.42 8.62 -33.66
N VAL A 355 -10.16 8.57 -33.18
CA VAL A 355 -9.16 9.61 -33.47
C VAL A 355 -8.88 9.66 -34.97
N ASN A 356 -8.65 8.52 -35.61
CA ASN A 356 -8.40 8.45 -37.05
C ASN A 356 -9.57 8.98 -37.89
N GLN A 357 -10.81 8.65 -37.49
CA GLN A 357 -12.00 9.20 -38.13
C GLN A 357 -12.10 10.72 -37.95
N GLY A 358 -11.85 11.23 -36.75
CA GLY A 358 -11.84 12.67 -36.46
C GLY A 358 -10.83 13.45 -37.30
N LEU A 359 -9.60 12.93 -37.40
CA LEU A 359 -8.56 13.51 -38.26
C LEU A 359 -8.95 13.46 -39.75
N GLY A 360 -9.57 12.38 -40.21
CA GLY A 360 -10.07 12.26 -41.57
C GLY A 360 -11.18 13.26 -41.91
N ILE A 361 -12.09 13.54 -40.97
CA ILE A 361 -13.13 14.57 -41.13
C ILE A 361 -12.47 15.95 -41.28
N LEU A 362 -11.56 16.32 -40.39
CA LEU A 362 -10.86 17.62 -40.42
C LEU A 362 -10.04 17.79 -41.71
N ALA A 363 -9.35 16.74 -42.15
CA ALA A 363 -8.59 16.74 -43.42
C ALA A 363 -9.50 17.00 -44.63
N SER A 364 -10.65 16.31 -44.69
CA SER A 364 -11.61 16.48 -45.77
C SER A 364 -12.21 17.89 -45.81
N MET A 365 -12.44 18.53 -44.66
CA MET A 365 -12.90 19.92 -44.61
C MET A 365 -11.83 20.89 -45.10
N ALA A 366 -10.56 20.67 -44.73
CA ALA A 366 -9.43 21.47 -45.17
C ALA A 366 -9.19 21.36 -46.69
N GLU A 367 -9.21 20.14 -47.25
CA GLU A 367 -9.05 19.88 -48.68
C GLU A 367 -10.13 20.53 -49.54
N ARG A 368 -11.34 20.67 -49.00
CA ARG A 368 -12.46 21.36 -49.66
C ARG A 368 -12.42 22.89 -49.49
N GLY A 369 -11.36 23.46 -48.91
CA GLY A 369 -11.08 24.90 -48.87
C GLY A 369 -11.33 25.61 -47.54
N ASN A 370 -11.55 24.89 -46.43
CA ASN A 370 -11.76 25.51 -45.12
C ASN A 370 -10.42 25.86 -44.42
N SER A 371 -9.93 27.08 -44.66
CA SER A 371 -8.66 27.60 -44.12
C SER A 371 -8.59 27.62 -42.58
N ASN A 372 -9.73 27.79 -41.89
CA ASN A 372 -9.79 27.82 -40.42
C ASN A 372 -9.48 26.45 -39.79
N VAL A 373 -9.89 25.36 -40.46
CA VAL A 373 -9.59 23.99 -40.00
C VAL A 373 -8.15 23.61 -40.32
N THR A 374 -7.60 24.12 -41.43
CA THR A 374 -6.19 23.91 -41.82
C THR A 374 -5.20 24.42 -40.77
N ALA A 375 -5.51 25.56 -40.12
CA ALA A 375 -4.67 26.12 -39.06
C ALA A 375 -4.71 25.32 -37.73
N ARG A 376 -5.64 24.38 -37.58
CA ARG A 376 -5.88 23.58 -36.38
C ARG A 376 -5.44 22.11 -36.52
N ARG A 377 -4.88 21.75 -37.68
CA ARG A 377 -4.47 20.38 -38.00
C ARG A 377 -3.14 20.00 -37.36
#